data_AF-A0A0Q8MXI3-F1
#
_entry.id   AF-A0A0Q8MXI3-F1
#
_cell.length_a   1.000
_cell.length_b   1.000
_cell.length_c   1.000
_cell.angle_alpha   90.00
_cell.angle_beta   90.00
_cell.angle_gamma   90.00
#
_symmetry.space_group_name_H-M   'P 1'
#
loop_
_entity.id
_entity.type
_entity.pdbx_description
1 polymer ?
#
loop_
_entity_poly.entity_id
_entity_poly.type
_entity_poly.pdbx_seq_one_letter_code
_entity_poly.pdbx_strand_id
1 'polypeptide(L)'
;MTKTPITRSWADEISGTYWTMPAQASLAEIHPLLMAVLLVIAGYQDWSIYSADAYDMAWGGPLGSVEVAFETSASRLRASTH
;
A
#
# COMPACT_ATOMS: atom_id res chain seq x y z
N MET A 1 -28.36 21.20 37.08
CA MET A 1 -27.44 20.16 36.57
C MET A 1 -26.76 20.72 35.32
N THR A 2 -25.54 21.20 35.47
CA THR A 2 -24.74 21.76 34.37
C THR A 2 -24.10 20.60 33.63
N LYS A 3 -24.46 20.40 32.35
CA LYS A 3 -23.93 19.32 31.51
C LYS A 3 -22.51 19.72 31.08
N THR A 4 -21.50 19.24 31.80
CA THR A 4 -20.09 19.46 31.45
C THR A 4 -19.86 18.96 30.02
N PRO A 5 -19.24 19.74 29.12
CA PRO A 5 -18.85 19.21 27.82
C PRO A 5 -17.81 18.11 28.09
N ILE A 6 -18.05 16.91 27.57
CA ILE A 6 -17.03 15.88 27.56
C ILE A 6 -16.00 16.34 26.55
N THR A 7 -14.98 17.05 27.01
CA THR A 7 -13.78 17.29 26.21
C THR A 7 -13.18 15.91 25.98
N ARG A 8 -13.39 15.34 24.78
CA ARG A 8 -12.60 14.19 24.36
C ARG A 8 -11.15 14.61 24.49
N SER A 9 -10.37 13.83 25.21
CA SER A 9 -8.96 14.12 25.33
C SER A 9 -8.37 14.01 23.93
N TRP A 10 -7.49 14.94 23.54
CA TRP A 10 -6.78 14.85 22.25
C TRP A 10 -6.07 13.50 22.06
N ALA A 11 -5.82 12.76 23.15
CA ALA A 11 -5.28 11.40 23.14
C ALA A 11 -6.25 10.34 22.57
N ASP A 12 -7.57 10.55 22.66
CA ASP A 12 -8.57 9.68 22.02
C ASP A 12 -8.73 9.97 20.51
N GLU A 13 -8.10 11.03 20.01
CA GLU A 13 -8.23 11.53 18.64
C GLU A 13 -7.18 10.96 17.67
N ILE A 14 -6.08 10.39 18.20
CA ILE A 14 -5.00 9.81 17.39
C ILE A 14 -5.19 8.30 17.31
N SER A 15 -6.25 7.89 16.62
CA SER A 15 -6.52 6.48 16.28
C SER A 15 -6.69 6.37 14.77
N GLY A 16 -5.95 5.46 14.14
CA GLY A 16 -6.00 5.29 12.68
C GLY A 16 -4.80 4.52 12.15
N THR A 17 -4.78 4.35 10.83
CA THR A 17 -3.67 3.73 10.11
C THR A 17 -3.12 4.74 9.12
N TYR A 18 -1.81 4.94 9.14
CA TYR A 18 -1.11 5.67 8.09
C TYR A 18 -0.24 4.70 7.29
N TRP A 19 0.11 5.12 6.08
CA TRP A 19 0.78 4.28 5.10
C TRP A 19 2.01 5.02 4.57
N THR A 20 3.06 4.29 4.25
CA THR A 20 4.16 4.86 3.44
C THR A 20 3.67 5.13 2.03
N MET A 21 4.38 6.02 1.32
CA MET A 21 4.15 6.13 -0.12
C MET A 21 4.46 4.78 -0.77
N PRO A 22 3.59 4.26 -1.66
CA PRO A 22 3.86 3.03 -2.38
C PRO A 22 5.20 3.11 -3.10
N ALA A 23 6.04 2.11 -2.87
CA ALA A 23 7.33 1.95 -3.52
C ALA A 23 7.30 0.73 -4.43
N GLN A 24 8.06 0.77 -5.52
CA GLN A 24 8.20 -0.39 -6.39
C GLN A 24 8.91 -1.51 -5.64
N ALA A 25 8.34 -2.72 -5.73
CA ALA A 25 8.86 -3.92 -5.09
C ALA A 25 9.20 -4.98 -6.13
N SER A 26 10.17 -5.83 -5.82
CA SER A 26 10.50 -7.01 -6.59
C SER A 26 9.70 -8.23 -6.14
N LEU A 27 9.69 -9.28 -6.96
CA LEU A 27 9.04 -10.55 -6.61
C LEU A 27 9.59 -11.18 -5.32
N ALA A 28 10.84 -10.88 -4.95
CA ALA A 28 11.48 -11.39 -3.73
C ALA A 28 11.09 -10.64 -2.46
N GLU A 29 10.55 -9.43 -2.59
CA GLU A 29 10.22 -8.53 -1.46
C GLU A 29 8.75 -8.61 -1.05
N ILE A 30 7.93 -9.32 -1.84
CA ILE A 30 6.49 -9.41 -1.62
C ILE A 30 6.10 -10.68 -0.86
N HIS A 31 4.88 -10.67 -0.33
CA HIS A 31 4.28 -11.77 0.38
C HIS A 31 4.23 -13.03 -0.52
N PRO A 32 4.65 -14.20 0.01
CA PRO A 32 4.73 -15.43 -0.77
C PRO A 32 3.43 -15.85 -1.45
N LEU A 33 2.28 -15.50 -0.86
CA LEU A 33 0.97 -15.76 -1.47
C LEU A 33 0.76 -14.96 -2.76
N LEU A 34 1.09 -13.66 -2.77
CA LEU A 34 0.98 -12.84 -3.97
C LEU A 34 1.99 -13.31 -5.02
N MET A 35 3.21 -13.66 -4.60
CA MET A 35 4.22 -14.26 -5.48
C MET A 35 3.69 -15.52 -6.17
N ALA A 36 3.08 -16.45 -5.42
CA ALA A 36 2.55 -17.68 -5.98
C ALA A 36 1.43 -17.41 -7.01
N VAL A 37 0.57 -16.41 -6.76
CA VAL A 37 -0.47 -15.98 -7.70
C VAL A 37 0.13 -15.37 -8.96
N LEU A 38 1.16 -14.53 -8.86
CA LEU A 38 1.80 -13.92 -10.03
C LEU A 38 2.49 -14.97 -10.90
N LEU A 39 3.16 -15.94 -10.31
CA LEU A 39 3.89 -16.99 -11.03
C LEU A 39 2.99 -17.88 -11.91
N VAL A 40 1.68 -17.94 -11.65
CA VAL A 40 0.73 -18.69 -12.49
C VAL A 40 0.10 -17.85 -13.61
N ILE A 41 0.34 -16.53 -13.65
CA ILE A 41 -0.17 -15.63 -14.69
C ILE A 41 0.83 -15.57 -15.84
N ALA A 42 0.37 -15.89 -17.05
CA ALA A 42 1.19 -15.73 -18.26
C ALA A 42 1.55 -14.25 -18.47
N GLY A 43 2.84 -13.96 -18.72
CA GLY A 43 3.29 -12.58 -18.93
C GLY A 43 3.44 -11.73 -17.66
N TYR A 44 3.43 -12.33 -16.47
CA TYR A 44 3.59 -11.58 -15.21
C TYR A 44 4.89 -10.75 -15.13
N GLN A 45 5.89 -11.05 -15.96
CA GLN A 45 7.14 -10.27 -16.01
C GLN A 45 6.93 -8.82 -16.49
N ASP A 46 5.83 -8.54 -17.19
CA ASP A 46 5.47 -7.19 -17.63
C ASP A 46 4.64 -6.42 -16.58
N TRP A 47 4.36 -7.06 -15.43
CA TRP A 47 3.60 -6.45 -14.35
C TRP A 47 4.51 -5.63 -13.44
N SER A 48 4.01 -4.48 -13.01
CA SER A 48 4.66 -3.68 -11.98
C SER A 48 4.07 -4.07 -10.62
N ILE A 49 4.94 -4.22 -9.62
CA ILE A 49 4.54 -4.55 -8.25
C ILE A 49 4.91 -3.39 -7.34
N TYR A 50 3.98 -3.00 -6.48
CA TYR A 50 4.15 -1.95 -5.49
C TYR A 50 3.78 -2.46 -4.11
N SER A 51 4.52 -1.99 -3.10
CA SER A 51 4.26 -2.27 -1.69
C SER A 51 4.17 -0.97 -0.90
N ALA A 52 3.30 -0.94 0.10
CA ALA A 52 3.21 0.13 1.09
C ALA A 52 3.11 -0.48 2.49
N ASP A 53 3.90 0.06 3.42
CA ASP A 53 3.89 -0.33 4.82
C ASP A 53 2.82 0.45 5.56
N ALA A 54 2.03 -0.26 6.36
CA ALA A 54 1.00 0.28 7.21
C ALA A 54 1.50 0.37 8.66
N TYR A 55 1.17 1.48 9.32
CA TYR A 55 1.56 1.75 10.70
C TYR A 55 0.35 2.22 11.51
N ASP A 56 0.35 1.85 12.79
CA ASP A 56 -0.63 2.32 13.76
C ASP A 56 -0.33 3.77 14.15
N MET A 57 -1.29 4.68 13.97
CA MET A 57 -1.12 6.08 14.36
C MET A 57 -1.03 6.29 15.88
N ALA A 58 -1.62 5.40 16.68
CA ALA A 58 -1.62 5.52 18.14
C ALA A 58 -0.26 5.17 18.75
N TRP A 59 0.43 4.18 18.18
CA TRP A 59 1.68 3.62 18.74
C TRP A 59 2.90 3.79 17.84
N GLY A 60 2.70 4.18 16.57
CA GLY A 60 3.75 4.24 15.55
C GLY A 60 4.30 2.87 15.13
N GLY A 61 3.69 1.78 15.60
CA GLY A 61 4.15 0.41 15.35
C GLY A 61 3.76 -0.09 13.95
N PRO A 62 4.56 -0.99 13.35
CA PRO A 62 4.20 -1.59 12.07
C PRO A 62 2.97 -2.49 12.22
N LEU A 63 2.03 -2.36 11.29
CA LEU A 63 0.84 -3.21 11.16
C LEU A 63 1.01 -4.28 10.08
N GLY A 64 1.86 -4.02 9.08
CA GLY A 64 2.15 -4.94 7.98
C GLY A 64 2.39 -4.19 6.68
N SER A 65 2.40 -4.91 5.56
CA SER A 65 2.47 -4.35 4.22
C SER A 65 1.22 -4.70 3.42
N VAL A 66 0.87 -3.84 2.46
CA VAL A 66 -0.08 -4.17 1.40
C VAL A 66 0.63 -4.07 0.07
N GLU A 67 0.42 -5.09 -0.75
CA GLU A 67 1.09 -5.25 -2.02
C GLU A 67 0.05 -5.34 -3.13
N VAL A 68 0.36 -4.68 -4.25
CA VAL A 68 -0.49 -4.68 -5.44
C VAL A 68 0.38 -4.90 -6.65
N ALA A 69 -0.06 -5.79 -7.52
CA ALA A 69 0.55 -6.02 -8.83
C ALA A 69 -0.46 -5.70 -9.92
N PHE A 70 -0.02 -5.00 -10.96
CA PHE A 70 -0.87 -4.67 -12.10
C PHE A 70 -0.08 -4.80 -13.39
N GLU A 71 -0.76 -5.25 -14.44
CA GLU A 71 -0.20 -5.31 -15.79
C GLU A 71 0.18 -3.91 -16.23
N THR A 72 1.46 -3.71 -16.55
CA THR A 72 1.90 -2.46 -17.15
C THR A 72 1.53 -2.54 -18.62
N SER A 73 0.29 -2.22 -18.96
CA SER A 73 -0.14 -2.15 -20.36
C SER A 73 0.51 -0.93 -21.04
N ALA A 74 1.82 -0.97 -21.24
CA ALA A 74 2.51 -0.13 -22.17
C ALA A 74 2.24 -0.66 -23.58
N SER A 75 0.99 -0.53 -24.04
CA SER A 75 0.79 -0.23 -25.45
C SER A 75 1.70 0.95 -25.73
N ARG A 76 2.78 0.69 -26.47
CA ARG A 76 3.78 1.67 -26.92
C ARG A 76 3.13 3.04 -27.13
N LEU A 77 3.23 3.92 -26.14
CA LEU A 77 3.16 5.36 -26.39
C LEU A 77 4.49 5.71 -27.07
N ARG A 78 4.59 5.30 -28.34
CA ARG A 78 5.56 5.85 -29.26
C ARG A 78 5.09 7.28 -29.49
N ALA A 79 5.56 8.20 -28.64
CA ALA A 79 5.49 9.61 -28.94
C ALA A 79 6.36 9.84 -30.20
N SER A 80 5.76 9.66 -31.37
CA SER A 80 6.30 10.19 -32.61
C SER A 80 5.89 11.65 -32.67
N THR A 81 6.76 12.51 -32.19
CA THR A 81 6.76 13.91 -32.59
C THR A 81 7.15 13.95 -34.06
N HIS A 82 6.20 14.33 -34.91
CA HIS A 82 6.48 14.85 -36.26
C HIS A 82 6.90 16.30 -36.18
#